data_AF-A0AAV0W6T7-F1
#
_entry.id   AF-A0AAV0W6T7-F1
#
_cell.length_a   1.000
_cell.length_b   1.000
_cell.length_c   1.000
_cell.angle_alpha   90.00
_cell.angle_beta   90.00
_cell.angle_gamma   90.00
#
_symmetry.space_group_name_H-M   'P 1'
#
loop_
_entity.id
_entity.type
_entity.pdbx_description
1 polymer ?
#
loop_
_entity_poly.entity_id
_entity_poly.type
_entity_poly.pdbx_seq_one_letter_code
_entity_poly.pdbx_strand_id
1 'polypeptide(L)'
;MVFDMVTRMFELYFAEDVDRNINQNILLDLLHFIKNAIIRYNDQVKLFVKAKGIEHILNALTISKYPIQLVILTTLVDLAIFKSAKCHIKKWKSAKTGKGYLESVCEIWRREIVRFNFIDDEFMFQEQRDATTAINLASLCSPAVESMFMCAQPKIYLLVHLVEFAQSENDYRLQDQYRDEPDNDIEESTIRACSLVSDLQDKATVAHIYHYYSLKLGEIWNENDIVAKTGDVDGVELTPAISQSVEAMAARHSYLTALITMIKSRVADLHAGESVSRKRYNIVVRQIAGVAMLGIDELKS
;
A
#
# COMPACT_ATOMS: atom_id res chain seq x y z
N MET A 1 23.63 -7.64 25.90
CA MET A 1 22.68 -8.25 26.85
C MET A 1 21.22 -8.14 26.39
N VAL A 2 20.59 -6.94 26.36
CA VAL A 2 19.17 -6.83 25.94
C VAL A 2 18.96 -7.18 24.46
N PHE A 3 19.83 -6.71 23.57
CA PHE A 3 19.77 -7.06 22.14
C PHE A 3 20.05 -8.53 21.88
N ASP A 4 21.05 -9.11 22.54
CA ASP A 4 21.31 -10.55 22.46
C ASP A 4 20.10 -11.35 22.97
N MET A 5 19.37 -10.84 23.98
CA MET A 5 18.15 -11.47 24.46
C MET A 5 17.03 -11.38 23.42
N VAL A 6 16.79 -10.23 22.80
CA VAL A 6 15.80 -10.07 21.73
C VAL A 6 16.14 -10.94 20.52
N THR A 7 17.39 -10.90 20.06
CA THR A 7 17.89 -11.72 18.95
C THR A 7 17.80 -13.20 19.28
N ARG A 8 18.22 -13.63 20.48
CA ARG A 8 18.06 -15.03 20.92
C ARG A 8 16.59 -15.42 21.06
N MET A 9 15.73 -14.52 21.51
CA MET A 9 14.29 -14.77 21.55
C MET A 9 13.76 -14.99 20.15
N PHE A 10 14.14 -14.17 19.17
CA PHE A 10 13.86 -14.44 17.76
C PHE A 10 14.46 -15.78 17.32
N GLU A 11 15.75 -16.04 17.50
CA GLU A 11 16.38 -17.31 17.12
C GLU A 11 15.68 -18.54 17.73
N LEU A 12 15.28 -18.47 19.01
CA LEU A 12 14.48 -19.51 19.68
C LEU A 12 13.05 -19.60 19.12
N TYR A 13 12.46 -18.47 18.71
CA TYR A 13 11.16 -18.40 18.05
C TYR A 13 11.19 -18.99 16.63
N PHE A 14 12.34 -18.89 15.97
CA PHE A 14 12.53 -19.20 14.56
C PHE A 14 13.33 -20.49 14.31
N ALA A 15 13.88 -21.12 15.35
CA ALA A 15 14.61 -22.38 15.27
C ALA A 15 13.79 -23.41 14.47
N GLU A 16 14.45 -23.97 13.46
CA GLU A 16 13.90 -24.92 12.51
C GLU A 16 13.51 -26.22 13.26
N ASP A 17 12.39 -26.84 12.85
CA ASP A 17 11.86 -28.14 13.31
C ASP A 17 10.90 -28.25 14.50
N VAL A 18 10.20 -27.19 14.91
CA VAL A 18 9.04 -27.36 15.81
C VAL A 18 7.74 -26.98 15.13
N ASP A 19 6.89 -27.98 14.87
CA ASP A 19 5.49 -27.88 14.45
C ASP A 19 4.77 -26.72 15.18
N ARG A 20 4.46 -25.66 14.43
CA ARG A 20 4.22 -24.33 14.98
C ARG A 20 2.79 -24.13 15.48
N ASN A 21 2.55 -24.53 16.73
CA ASN A 21 1.62 -23.83 17.63
C ASN A 21 2.36 -22.67 18.34
N ILE A 22 2.94 -21.75 17.55
CA ILE A 22 3.66 -20.59 18.08
C ILE A 22 2.71 -19.64 18.79
N ASN A 23 3.03 -19.30 20.05
CA ASN A 23 2.27 -18.34 20.84
C ASN A 23 2.50 -16.89 20.35
N GLN A 24 1.70 -16.47 19.37
CA GLN A 24 1.74 -15.14 18.75
C GLN A 24 1.76 -13.95 19.75
N ASN A 25 1.33 -14.13 21.01
CA ASN A 25 1.38 -13.09 22.03
C ASN A 25 2.82 -12.70 22.39
N ILE A 26 3.76 -13.65 22.41
CA ILE A 26 5.17 -13.35 22.71
C ILE A 26 5.78 -12.47 21.61
N LEU A 27 5.43 -12.75 20.35
CA LEU A 27 5.86 -11.92 19.23
C LEU A 27 5.26 -10.50 19.31
N LEU A 28 4.01 -10.39 19.76
CA LEU A 28 3.38 -9.09 19.98
C LEU A 28 4.09 -8.28 21.08
N ASP A 29 4.41 -8.92 22.21
CA ASP A 29 5.16 -8.28 23.31
C ASP A 29 6.54 -7.83 22.85
N LEU A 30 7.21 -8.65 22.04
CA LEU A 30 8.51 -8.34 21.47
C LEU A 30 8.46 -7.15 20.51
N LEU A 31 7.46 -7.09 19.63
CA LEU A 31 7.24 -5.96 18.72
C LEU A 31 6.92 -4.69 19.50
N HIS A 32 6.14 -4.79 20.57
CA HIS A 32 5.85 -3.67 21.46
C HIS A 32 7.10 -3.16 22.18
N PHE A 33 7.98 -4.07 22.63
CA PHE A 33 9.28 -3.72 23.19
C PHE A 33 10.17 -3.02 22.15
N ILE A 34 10.28 -3.55 20.93
CA ILE A 34 11.06 -2.95 19.83
C ILE A 34 10.57 -1.52 19.59
N LYS A 35 9.26 -1.31 19.48
CA LYS A 35 8.68 0.01 19.26
C LYS A 35 9.02 1.01 20.36
N ASN A 36 8.90 0.61 21.62
CA ASN A 36 9.05 1.55 22.74
C ASN A 36 10.48 1.73 23.25
N ALA A 37 11.33 0.72 23.11
CA ALA A 37 12.68 0.72 23.68
C ALA A 37 13.79 0.80 22.63
N ILE A 38 13.54 0.38 21.38
CA ILE A 38 14.56 0.38 20.32
C ILE A 38 14.33 1.54 19.37
N ILE A 39 13.15 1.61 18.74
CA ILE A 39 12.85 2.60 17.69
C ILE A 39 12.92 4.04 18.22
N ARG A 40 12.55 4.26 19.49
CA ARG A 40 12.61 5.60 20.11
C ARG A 40 14.02 6.19 20.23
N TYR A 41 15.07 5.38 20.10
CA TYR A 41 16.45 5.82 20.34
C TYR A 41 17.39 5.39 19.21
N ASN A 42 17.92 6.35 18.45
CA ASN A 42 18.73 6.10 17.25
C ASN A 42 19.91 5.14 17.49
N ASP A 43 20.59 5.25 18.63
CA ASP A 43 21.72 4.38 18.95
C ASP A 43 21.29 2.93 19.23
N GLN A 44 20.09 2.75 19.80
CA GLN A 44 19.50 1.43 19.99
C GLN A 44 19.11 0.81 18.64
N VAL A 45 18.58 1.60 17.69
CA VAL A 45 18.32 1.13 16.32
C VAL A 45 19.61 0.66 15.64
N LYS A 46 20.73 1.39 15.78
CA LYS A 46 22.02 0.96 15.21
C LYS A 46 22.48 -0.38 15.78
N LEU A 47 22.36 -0.57 17.10
CA LEU A 47 22.70 -1.83 17.76
C LEU A 47 21.79 -2.98 17.30
N PHE A 48 20.49 -2.72 17.19
CA PHE A 48 19.50 -3.67 16.71
C PHE A 48 19.79 -4.13 15.27
N VAL A 49 20.12 -3.19 14.37
CA VAL A 49 20.52 -3.49 12.98
C VAL A 49 21.80 -4.33 12.95
N LYS A 50 22.82 -3.98 13.76
CA LYS A 50 24.06 -4.78 13.88
C LYS A 50 23.79 -6.20 14.36
N ALA A 51 22.79 -6.38 15.21
CA ALA A 51 22.34 -7.67 15.73
C ALA A 51 21.36 -8.42 14.80
N LYS A 52 21.28 -8.05 13.51
CA LYS A 52 20.39 -8.64 12.50
C LYS A 52 18.89 -8.57 12.83
N GLY A 53 18.50 -7.61 13.67
CA GLY A 53 17.13 -7.47 14.14
C GLY A 53 16.11 -7.25 13.01
N ILE A 54 16.49 -6.55 11.94
CA ILE A 54 15.63 -6.30 10.78
C ILE A 54 15.30 -7.61 10.07
N GLU A 55 16.31 -8.45 9.85
CA GLU A 55 16.19 -9.74 9.18
C GLU A 55 15.30 -10.69 9.98
N HIS A 56 15.38 -10.67 11.32
CA HIS A 56 14.48 -11.44 12.17
C HIS A 56 13.02 -10.98 12.06
N ILE A 57 12.77 -9.67 12.04
CA ILE A 57 11.42 -9.12 11.84
C ILE A 57 10.86 -9.52 10.45
N LEU A 58 11.68 -9.46 9.40
CA LEU A 58 11.25 -9.85 8.05
C LEU A 58 11.00 -11.36 7.94
N ASN A 59 11.82 -12.19 8.58
CA ASN A 59 11.54 -13.61 8.69
C ASN A 59 10.21 -13.86 9.43
N ALA A 60 9.95 -13.12 10.50
CA ALA A 60 8.68 -13.18 11.24
C ALA A 60 7.48 -12.82 10.38
N LEU A 61 7.59 -11.80 9.52
CA LEU A 61 6.53 -11.36 8.63
C LEU A 61 6.00 -12.51 7.76
N THR A 62 6.90 -13.35 7.24
CA THR A 62 6.54 -14.43 6.29
C THR A 62 5.76 -15.60 6.90
N ILE A 63 5.80 -15.77 8.22
CA ILE A 63 5.20 -16.93 8.91
C ILE A 63 4.07 -16.55 9.88
N SER A 64 3.92 -15.26 10.18
CA SER A 64 3.01 -14.79 11.23
C SER A 64 1.57 -14.80 10.76
N LYS A 65 0.64 -14.90 11.73
CA LYS A 65 -0.78 -14.70 11.42
C LYS A 65 -1.03 -13.26 11.02
N TYR A 66 -2.03 -13.04 10.18
CA TYR A 66 -2.35 -11.74 9.60
C TYR A 66 -2.40 -10.57 10.60
N PRO A 67 -3.05 -10.67 11.79
CA PRO A 67 -3.02 -9.57 12.78
C PRO A 67 -1.62 -9.19 13.24
N ILE A 68 -0.71 -10.16 13.39
CA ILE A 68 0.68 -9.91 13.75
C ILE A 68 1.47 -9.36 12.56
N GLN A 69 1.17 -9.80 11.34
CA GLN A 69 1.75 -9.20 10.14
C GLN A 69 1.47 -7.70 10.06
N LEU A 70 0.28 -7.25 10.46
CA LEU A 70 -0.03 -5.81 10.54
C LEU A 70 0.89 -5.06 11.51
N VAL A 71 1.11 -5.61 12.71
CA VAL A 71 2.01 -5.00 13.71
C VAL A 71 3.47 -5.01 13.22
N ILE A 72 3.90 -6.10 12.57
CA ILE A 72 5.22 -6.18 11.97
C ILE A 72 5.40 -5.13 10.88
N LEU A 73 4.43 -4.99 9.96
CA LEU A 73 4.48 -3.99 8.90
C LEU A 73 4.57 -2.57 9.46
N THR A 74 3.78 -2.24 10.49
CA THR A 74 3.89 -0.95 11.19
C THR A 74 5.28 -0.77 11.82
N THR A 75 5.83 -1.81 12.45
CA THR A 75 7.17 -1.75 13.05
C THR A 75 8.26 -1.54 11.98
N LEU A 76 8.11 -2.16 10.80
CA LEU A 76 9.03 -1.98 9.67
C LEU A 76 8.93 -0.56 9.08
N VAL A 77 7.73 0.02 8.99
CA VAL A 77 7.54 1.43 8.61
C VAL A 77 8.29 2.36 9.56
N ASP A 78 8.10 2.19 10.87
CA ASP A 78 8.77 2.99 11.90
C ASP A 78 10.31 2.85 11.80
N LEU A 79 10.81 1.66 11.47
CA LEU A 79 12.23 1.40 11.25
C LEU A 79 12.76 1.98 9.92
N ALA A 80 11.94 2.04 8.87
CA ALA A 80 12.38 2.47 7.53
C ALA A 80 12.77 3.95 7.46
N ILE A 81 12.42 4.74 8.47
CA ILE A 81 12.90 6.12 8.66
C ILE A 81 14.42 6.15 8.84
N PHE A 82 15.00 5.12 9.47
CA PHE A 82 16.44 5.02 9.71
C PHE A 82 17.17 4.48 8.47
N LYS A 83 18.10 5.26 7.93
CA LYS A 83 18.90 4.88 6.74
C LYS A 83 19.51 3.48 6.84
N SER A 84 20.07 3.11 8.00
CA SER A 84 20.66 1.79 8.21
C SER A 84 19.62 0.67 8.12
N ALA A 85 18.46 0.82 8.76
CA ALA A 85 17.40 -0.17 8.70
C ALA A 85 16.82 -0.28 7.27
N LYS A 86 16.59 0.86 6.60
CA LYS A 86 16.15 0.91 5.19
C LYS A 86 17.04 0.08 4.28
N CYS A 87 18.36 0.22 4.39
CA CYS A 87 19.32 -0.56 3.59
C CYS A 87 19.23 -2.06 3.87
N HIS A 88 18.98 -2.47 5.12
CA HIS A 88 18.83 -3.88 5.47
C HIS A 88 17.50 -4.45 4.97
N ILE A 89 16.40 -3.70 5.07
CA ILE A 89 15.10 -4.09 4.51
C ILE A 89 15.23 -4.34 3.01
N LYS A 90 15.81 -3.38 2.28
CA LYS A 90 15.97 -3.47 0.82
C LYS A 90 16.81 -4.66 0.36
N LYS A 91 17.84 -5.04 1.13
CA LYS A 91 18.76 -6.13 0.79
C LYS A 91 18.31 -7.50 1.27
N TRP A 92 17.32 -7.56 2.16
CA TRP A 92 16.90 -8.81 2.75
C TRP A 92 16.32 -9.75 1.70
N LYS A 93 16.67 -11.04 1.84
CA LYS A 93 16.09 -12.15 1.10
C LYS A 93 15.83 -13.29 2.07
N SER A 94 14.68 -13.94 1.91
CA SER A 94 14.33 -15.14 2.63
C SER A 94 15.32 -16.26 2.31
N ALA A 95 15.97 -16.82 3.33
CA ALA A 95 16.84 -17.98 3.13
C ALA A 95 16.07 -19.21 2.63
N LYS A 96 14.78 -19.33 3.01
CA LYS A 96 13.93 -20.46 2.66
C LYS A 96 13.40 -20.41 1.22
N THR A 97 13.03 -19.21 0.75
CA THR A 97 12.32 -19.06 -0.54
C THR A 97 13.11 -18.30 -1.59
N GLY A 98 14.22 -17.64 -1.22
CA GLY A 98 14.98 -16.75 -2.10
C GLY A 98 14.29 -15.41 -2.43
N LYS A 99 13.00 -15.26 -2.08
CA LYS A 99 12.21 -14.04 -2.28
C LYS A 99 12.73 -12.89 -1.42
N GLY A 100 12.76 -11.69 -1.98
CA GLY A 100 13.05 -10.46 -1.27
C GLY A 100 11.86 -9.94 -0.47
N TYR A 101 12.05 -8.76 0.13
CA TYR A 101 11.01 -8.13 0.92
C TYR A 101 9.84 -7.63 0.04
N LEU A 102 10.13 -7.16 -1.18
CA LEU A 102 9.11 -6.69 -2.14
C LEU A 102 8.17 -7.82 -2.53
N GLU A 103 8.71 -8.98 -2.91
CA GLU A 103 7.92 -10.16 -3.25
C GLU A 103 7.09 -10.64 -2.05
N SER A 104 7.63 -10.50 -0.83
CA SER A 104 6.92 -10.84 0.41
C SER A 104 5.74 -9.92 0.69
N VAL A 105 5.90 -8.59 0.54
CA VAL A 105 4.80 -7.64 0.75
C VAL A 105 3.77 -7.70 -0.38
N CYS A 106 4.19 -7.99 -1.61
CA CYS A 106 3.28 -8.25 -2.73
C CYS A 106 2.40 -9.48 -2.47
N GLU A 107 2.95 -10.54 -1.88
CA GLU A 107 2.19 -11.71 -1.49
C GLU A 107 1.15 -11.39 -0.40
N ILE A 108 1.51 -10.58 0.60
CA ILE A 108 0.58 -10.13 1.65
C ILE A 108 -0.53 -9.25 1.05
N TRP A 109 -0.18 -8.32 0.18
CA TRP A 109 -1.12 -7.45 -0.54
C TRP A 109 -2.20 -8.26 -1.26
N ARG A 110 -1.79 -9.26 -2.05
CA ARG A 110 -2.74 -10.12 -2.79
C ARG A 110 -3.60 -10.98 -1.86
N ARG A 111 -3.04 -11.49 -0.76
CA ARG A 111 -3.82 -12.26 0.24
C ARG A 111 -4.86 -11.41 0.95
N GLU A 112 -4.57 -10.13 1.19
CA GLU A 112 -5.51 -9.19 1.78
C GLU A 112 -6.71 -8.93 0.87
N ILE A 113 -6.49 -8.80 -0.45
CA ILE A 113 -7.56 -8.63 -1.43
C ILE A 113 -8.56 -9.81 -1.37
N VAL A 114 -8.07 -11.04 -1.25
CA VAL A 114 -8.94 -12.22 -1.10
C VAL A 114 -9.65 -12.23 0.26
N ARG A 115 -9.00 -11.73 1.32
CA ARG A 115 -9.52 -11.78 2.69
C ARG A 115 -10.74 -10.88 2.91
N PHE A 116 -10.76 -9.68 2.33
CA PHE A 116 -11.82 -8.69 2.56
C PHE A 116 -12.81 -8.56 1.40
N ASN A 117 -12.88 -9.55 0.51
CA ASN A 117 -13.84 -9.62 -0.59
C ASN A 117 -14.07 -8.28 -1.29
N PHE A 118 -13.02 -7.74 -1.91
CA PHE A 118 -13.13 -6.48 -2.64
C PHE A 118 -14.09 -6.62 -3.84
N ILE A 119 -14.89 -5.57 -4.07
CA ILE A 119 -15.91 -5.54 -5.13
C ILE A 119 -15.32 -4.85 -6.36
N ASP A 120 -15.44 -5.46 -7.54
CA ASP A 120 -15.21 -4.94 -8.92
C ASP A 120 -13.92 -4.12 -9.16
N ASP A 121 -13.66 -3.10 -8.35
CA ASP A 121 -12.45 -2.31 -8.19
C ASP A 121 -11.79 -2.64 -6.82
N GLU A 122 -10.64 -3.30 -6.83
CA GLU A 122 -9.87 -3.82 -5.66
C GLU A 122 -9.43 -2.80 -4.58
N PHE A 123 -10.08 -1.66 -4.50
CA PHE A 123 -9.79 -0.54 -3.61
C PHE A 123 -10.87 -0.36 -2.55
N MET A 124 -12.11 -0.76 -2.84
CA MET A 124 -13.23 -0.74 -1.88
C MET A 124 -13.63 -2.16 -1.51
N PHE A 125 -13.52 -2.50 -0.23
CA PHE A 125 -14.04 -3.77 0.29
C PHE A 125 -15.56 -3.70 0.47
N GLN A 126 -16.22 -4.86 0.45
CA GLN A 126 -17.68 -4.90 0.46
C GLN A 126 -18.27 -4.19 1.67
N GLU A 127 -17.67 -4.35 2.84
CA GLU A 127 -18.11 -3.68 4.06
C GLU A 127 -17.94 -2.15 3.98
N GLN A 128 -16.90 -1.64 3.30
CA GLN A 128 -16.75 -0.21 3.04
C GLN A 128 -17.86 0.29 2.13
N ARG A 129 -18.16 -0.41 1.04
CA ARG A 129 -19.25 -0.03 0.12
C ARG A 129 -20.59 -0.03 0.83
N ASP A 130 -20.86 -1.06 1.61
CA ASP A 130 -22.12 -1.19 2.35
C ASP A 130 -22.25 -0.04 3.36
N ALA A 131 -21.18 0.29 4.09
CA ALA A 131 -21.15 1.42 5.01
C ALA A 131 -21.37 2.77 4.30
N THR A 132 -20.73 2.96 3.14
CA THR A 132 -20.83 4.19 2.32
C THR A 132 -22.21 4.35 1.68
N THR A 133 -22.88 3.26 1.29
CA THR A 133 -24.16 3.31 0.54
C THR A 133 -25.42 3.18 1.40
N ALA A 134 -25.32 2.67 2.62
CA ALA A 134 -26.48 2.39 3.48
C ALA A 134 -27.09 3.61 4.22
N ILE A 135 -26.87 4.86 3.77
CA ILE A 135 -27.28 6.10 4.48
C ILE A 135 -26.59 6.27 5.87
N ASN A 136 -25.71 5.33 6.25
CA ASN A 136 -24.99 5.30 7.53
C ASN A 136 -23.72 6.17 7.57
N LEU A 137 -23.50 7.07 6.61
CA LEU A 137 -22.46 8.10 6.69
C LEU A 137 -22.76 9.17 7.78
N ALA A 138 -23.52 8.82 8.82
CA ALA A 138 -23.77 9.61 10.02
C ALA A 138 -22.54 9.70 10.95
N SER A 139 -21.44 9.02 10.60
CA SER A 139 -20.16 9.02 11.31
C SER A 139 -19.28 10.22 10.89
N LEU A 140 -18.63 10.87 11.86
CA LEU A 140 -17.63 11.92 11.63
C LEU A 140 -16.35 11.44 10.90
N CYS A 141 -16.28 10.16 10.52
CA CYS A 141 -15.12 9.55 9.89
C CYS A 141 -15.53 8.72 8.66
N SER A 142 -14.83 8.94 7.54
CA SER A 142 -14.97 8.20 6.29
C SER A 142 -14.65 6.70 6.51
N PRO A 143 -15.50 5.76 6.03
CA PRO A 143 -15.18 4.33 6.01
C PRO A 143 -13.85 4.01 5.33
N ALA A 144 -13.47 4.75 4.28
CA ALA A 144 -12.15 4.62 3.66
C ALA A 144 -11.02 4.94 4.64
N VAL A 145 -11.17 5.95 5.50
CA VAL A 145 -10.17 6.31 6.54
C VAL A 145 -10.04 5.19 7.58
N GLU A 146 -11.17 4.62 8.04
CA GLU A 146 -11.15 3.51 9.00
C GLU A 146 -10.40 2.29 8.45
N SER A 147 -10.58 2.00 7.16
CA SER A 147 -9.85 0.92 6.48
C SER A 147 -8.33 1.05 6.53
N MET A 148 -7.83 2.30 6.49
CA MET A 148 -6.40 2.55 6.50
C MET A 148 -5.73 2.09 7.80
N PHE A 149 -6.48 2.01 8.90
CA PHE A 149 -5.95 1.53 10.16
C PHE A 149 -5.91 0.00 10.23
N MET A 150 -6.94 -0.66 9.70
CA MET A 150 -7.16 -2.10 9.85
C MET A 150 -6.47 -2.96 8.78
N CYS A 151 -6.01 -2.37 7.67
CA CYS A 151 -5.45 -3.11 6.53
C CYS A 151 -3.91 -3.08 6.48
N ALA A 152 -3.31 -4.02 5.74
CA ALA A 152 -1.88 -4.12 5.45
C ALA A 152 -1.48 -3.19 4.31
N GLN A 153 -2.34 -3.02 3.29
CA GLN A 153 -2.14 -2.12 2.15
C GLN A 153 -1.52 -0.75 2.50
N PRO A 154 -2.05 0.05 3.44
CA PRO A 154 -1.49 1.37 3.78
C PRO A 154 -0.10 1.28 4.40
N LYS A 155 0.16 0.22 5.18
CA LYS A 155 1.46 -0.04 5.82
C LYS A 155 2.49 -0.48 4.77
N ILE A 156 2.06 -1.33 3.82
CA ILE A 156 2.88 -1.78 2.68
C ILE A 156 3.20 -0.60 1.76
N TYR A 157 2.20 0.21 1.40
CA TYR A 157 2.39 1.43 0.62
C TYR A 157 3.46 2.32 1.25
N LEU A 158 3.29 2.66 2.53
CA LEU A 158 4.22 3.55 3.21
C LEU A 158 5.62 2.95 3.34
N LEU A 159 5.72 1.64 3.64
CA LEU A 159 7.00 0.95 3.71
C LEU A 159 7.74 0.98 2.36
N VAL A 160 7.06 0.59 1.27
CA VAL A 160 7.64 0.58 -0.07
C VAL A 160 8.03 2.00 -0.50
N HIS A 161 7.18 2.99 -0.22
CA HIS A 161 7.49 4.39 -0.52
C HIS A 161 8.74 4.87 0.22
N LEU A 162 8.84 4.59 1.52
CA LEU A 162 10.01 4.94 2.32
C LEU A 162 11.28 4.22 1.85
N VAL A 163 11.20 2.95 1.44
CA VAL A 163 12.38 2.15 1.09
C VAL A 163 12.86 2.36 -0.34
N GLU A 164 11.95 2.51 -1.32
CA GLU A 164 12.28 2.51 -2.75
C GLU A 164 12.18 3.87 -3.42
N PHE A 165 11.30 4.74 -2.93
CA PHE A 165 10.92 5.97 -3.62
C PHE A 165 11.36 7.24 -2.89
N ALA A 166 11.47 7.22 -1.57
CA ALA A 166 11.93 8.37 -0.79
C ALA A 166 13.39 8.73 -1.15
N GLN A 167 13.60 9.98 -1.57
CA GLN A 167 14.91 10.56 -1.80
C GLN A 167 15.76 10.53 -0.52
N SER A 168 17.08 10.45 -0.66
CA SER A 168 17.96 10.36 0.51
C SER A 168 18.05 11.71 1.22
N GLU A 169 18.23 11.72 2.55
CA GLU A 169 18.38 12.97 3.33
C GLU A 169 19.53 13.90 2.87
N ASN A 170 20.42 13.45 1.98
CA ASN A 170 21.44 14.32 1.39
C ASN A 170 20.89 15.26 0.29
N ASP A 171 19.66 15.04 -0.20
CA ASP A 171 19.03 15.87 -1.22
C ASP A 171 18.29 17.09 -0.65
N TYR A 172 18.16 17.23 0.67
CA TYR A 172 17.58 18.43 1.27
C TYR A 172 18.37 19.71 0.92
N ARG A 173 19.65 19.59 0.53
CA ARG A 173 20.46 20.73 0.05
C ARG A 173 20.27 21.02 -1.45
N LEU A 174 19.68 20.10 -2.22
CA LEU A 174 19.24 20.29 -3.60
C LEU A 174 17.74 20.65 -3.69
N GLN A 175 17.04 20.60 -2.55
CA GLN A 175 15.60 20.87 -2.42
C GLN A 175 15.20 22.32 -2.71
N ASP A 176 16.15 23.25 -2.83
CA ASP A 176 15.90 24.63 -3.25
C ASP A 176 16.00 24.84 -4.77
N GLN A 177 16.44 23.83 -5.54
CA GLN A 177 16.52 23.91 -7.01
C GLN A 177 15.60 22.95 -7.76
N TYR A 178 15.01 21.96 -7.08
CA TYR A 178 14.14 20.93 -7.69
C TYR A 178 12.79 20.79 -6.97
N ARG A 179 12.28 21.87 -6.37
CA ARG A 179 10.98 21.86 -5.70
C ARG A 179 9.78 21.80 -6.66
N ASP A 180 10.03 21.91 -7.96
CA ASP A 180 9.00 22.08 -9.00
C ASP A 180 9.19 21.16 -10.23
N GLU A 181 9.71 19.93 -10.08
CA GLU A 181 9.36 18.90 -11.06
C GLU A 181 8.28 18.01 -10.43
N PRO A 182 7.00 18.25 -10.76
CA PRO A 182 5.95 17.35 -10.35
C PRO A 182 6.24 15.98 -10.94
N ASP A 183 5.74 14.95 -10.27
CA ASP A 183 5.60 13.59 -10.77
C ASP A 183 4.63 13.60 -11.98
N ASN A 184 5.06 14.24 -13.07
CA ASN A 184 4.24 14.67 -14.21
C ASN A 184 4.02 13.55 -15.21
N ASP A 185 4.83 12.49 -15.13
CA ASP A 185 4.68 11.32 -15.98
C ASP A 185 4.32 10.09 -15.14
N ILE A 186 3.00 9.89 -14.98
CA ILE A 186 2.42 8.71 -14.35
C ILE A 186 2.94 7.44 -15.04
N GLU A 187 3.21 7.46 -16.34
CA GLU A 187 3.73 6.32 -17.09
C GLU A 187 5.16 5.99 -16.66
N GLU A 188 6.06 6.98 -16.65
CA GLU A 188 7.46 6.80 -16.23
C GLU A 188 7.56 6.26 -14.80
N SER A 189 6.81 6.86 -13.87
CA SER A 189 6.80 6.44 -12.48
C SER A 189 6.19 5.05 -12.28
N THR A 190 5.19 4.68 -13.08
CA THR A 190 4.65 3.31 -13.11
C THR A 190 5.67 2.31 -13.65
N ILE A 191 6.42 2.67 -14.70
CA ILE A 191 7.48 1.83 -15.27
C ILE A 191 8.60 1.62 -14.25
N ARG A 192 9.01 2.68 -13.54
CA ARG A 192 9.99 2.61 -12.46
C ARG A 192 9.53 1.65 -11.37
N ALA A 193 8.28 1.76 -10.93
CA ALA A 193 7.70 0.86 -9.93
C ALA A 193 7.69 -0.61 -10.41
N CYS A 194 7.25 -0.87 -11.64
CA CYS A 194 7.27 -2.20 -12.23
C CYS A 194 8.70 -2.79 -12.32
N SER A 195 9.70 -1.94 -12.51
CA SER A 195 11.10 -2.37 -12.66
C SER A 195 11.74 -2.87 -11.35
N LEU A 196 11.10 -2.67 -10.20
CA LEU A 196 11.62 -3.06 -8.88
C LEU A 196 11.61 -4.58 -8.63
N VAL A 197 10.79 -5.32 -9.38
CA VAL A 197 10.62 -6.77 -9.24
C VAL A 197 10.70 -7.46 -10.61
N SER A 198 11.16 -8.70 -10.63
CA SER A 198 11.32 -9.45 -11.88
C SER A 198 10.04 -10.15 -12.32
N ASP A 199 9.32 -10.75 -11.37
CA ASP A 199 8.09 -11.52 -11.63
C ASP A 199 6.94 -10.62 -12.08
N LEU A 200 6.25 -11.03 -13.15
CA LEU A 200 5.20 -10.25 -13.79
C LEU A 200 4.00 -9.96 -12.87
N GLN A 201 3.60 -10.91 -12.02
CA GLN A 201 2.50 -10.72 -11.08
C GLN A 201 2.90 -9.73 -9.98
N ASP A 202 4.15 -9.80 -9.52
CA ASP A 202 4.69 -8.81 -8.59
C ASP A 202 4.82 -7.44 -9.24
N LYS A 203 5.16 -7.31 -10.53
CA LYS A 203 5.18 -6.00 -11.24
C LYS A 203 3.85 -5.28 -11.18
N ALA A 204 2.76 -5.99 -11.49
CA ALA A 204 1.41 -5.45 -11.41
C ALA A 204 1.06 -5.04 -9.97
N THR A 205 1.51 -5.82 -8.99
CA THR A 205 1.26 -5.53 -7.57
C THR A 205 2.06 -4.31 -7.10
N VAL A 206 3.31 -4.13 -7.54
CA VAL A 206 4.12 -2.96 -7.17
C VAL A 206 3.60 -1.69 -7.83
N ALA A 207 3.15 -1.75 -9.09
CA ALA A 207 2.45 -0.63 -9.72
C ALA A 207 1.18 -0.24 -8.93
N HIS A 208 0.42 -1.25 -8.50
CA HIS A 208 -0.76 -1.06 -7.65
C HIS A 208 -0.38 -0.42 -6.30
N ILE A 209 0.65 -0.93 -5.62
CA ILE A 209 1.17 -0.35 -4.38
C ILE A 209 1.55 1.12 -4.60
N TYR A 210 2.31 1.44 -5.65
CA TYR A 210 2.78 2.79 -5.91
C TYR A 210 1.63 3.82 -6.02
N HIS A 211 0.51 3.44 -6.65
CA HIS A 211 -0.65 4.32 -6.84
C HIS A 211 -1.65 4.33 -5.68
N TYR A 212 -1.46 3.50 -4.65
CA TYR A 212 -2.40 3.28 -3.56
C TYR A 212 -2.95 4.57 -2.93
N TYR A 213 -2.07 5.51 -2.56
CA TYR A 213 -2.49 6.73 -1.88
C TYR A 213 -3.36 7.63 -2.76
N SER A 214 -3.02 7.76 -4.05
CA SER A 214 -3.86 8.53 -4.99
C SER A 214 -5.26 7.92 -5.12
N LEU A 215 -5.34 6.59 -5.11
CA LEU A 215 -6.61 5.86 -5.20
C LEU A 215 -7.45 6.03 -3.93
N LYS A 216 -6.85 5.88 -2.75
CA LYS A 216 -7.53 6.08 -1.47
C LYS A 216 -7.98 7.52 -1.23
N LEU A 217 -7.20 8.51 -1.66
CA LEU A 217 -7.66 9.90 -1.64
C LEU A 217 -8.92 10.08 -2.49
N GLY A 218 -8.96 9.48 -3.68
CA GLY A 218 -10.15 9.51 -4.54
C GLY A 218 -11.41 8.96 -3.86
N GLU A 219 -11.28 7.85 -3.12
CA GLU A 219 -12.40 7.29 -2.33
C GLU A 219 -12.88 8.24 -1.23
N ILE A 220 -11.96 8.82 -0.46
CA ILE A 220 -12.29 9.75 0.63
C ILE A 220 -13.03 10.97 0.09
N TRP A 221 -12.56 11.54 -1.04
CA TRP A 221 -13.23 12.66 -1.68
C TRP A 221 -14.64 12.32 -2.16
N ASN A 222 -14.81 11.13 -2.75
CA ASN A 222 -16.13 10.65 -3.18
C ASN A 222 -17.09 10.45 -1.98
N GLU A 223 -16.61 9.86 -0.89
CA GLU A 223 -17.40 9.69 0.33
C GLU A 223 -17.82 11.04 0.93
N ASN A 224 -16.91 12.02 0.97
CA ASN A 224 -17.20 13.37 1.46
C ASN A 224 -18.22 14.12 0.57
N ASP A 225 -18.15 13.95 -0.76
CA ASP A 225 -19.12 14.54 -1.69
C ASP A 225 -20.53 13.96 -1.49
N ILE A 226 -20.64 12.65 -1.30
CA ILE A 226 -21.92 11.99 -0.99
C ILE A 226 -22.52 12.55 0.30
N VAL A 227 -21.72 12.71 1.36
CA VAL A 227 -22.17 13.33 2.63
C VAL A 227 -22.67 14.75 2.40
N ALA A 228 -21.92 15.57 1.66
CA ALA A 228 -22.29 16.96 1.40
C ALA A 228 -23.60 17.09 0.61
N LYS A 229 -23.90 16.14 -0.29
CA LYS A 229 -25.10 16.15 -1.14
C LYS A 229 -26.33 15.49 -0.51
N THR A 230 -26.13 14.52 0.39
CA THR A 230 -27.23 13.71 0.98
C THR A 230 -27.53 14.06 2.43
N GLY A 231 -26.59 14.67 3.14
CA GLY A 231 -26.80 15.17 4.48
C GLY A 231 -27.75 16.35 4.44
N ASP A 232 -28.78 16.32 5.30
CA ASP A 232 -29.59 17.47 5.71
C ASP A 232 -28.74 18.45 6.56
N VAL A 233 -27.50 18.68 6.14
CA VAL A 233 -26.60 19.66 6.74
C VAL A 233 -26.89 20.97 6.02
N ASP A 234 -27.94 21.65 6.48
CA ASP A 234 -28.21 23.04 6.15
C ASP A 234 -26.88 23.83 6.14
N GLY A 235 -26.44 24.24 4.95
CA GLY A 235 -25.45 25.31 4.80
C GLY A 235 -24.02 24.97 4.40
N VAL A 236 -23.70 23.79 3.86
CA VAL A 236 -22.40 23.60 3.17
C VAL A 236 -22.59 23.60 1.65
N GLU A 237 -22.73 24.79 1.07
CA GLU A 237 -22.49 24.95 -0.37
C GLU A 237 -21.02 24.58 -0.63
N LEU A 238 -20.79 23.51 -1.40
CA LEU A 238 -19.46 23.19 -1.91
C LEU A 238 -19.01 24.37 -2.75
N THR A 239 -18.01 25.12 -2.26
CA THR A 239 -17.44 26.22 -3.04
C THR A 239 -17.01 25.70 -4.43
N PRO A 240 -17.05 26.53 -5.49
CA PRO A 240 -16.67 26.11 -6.83
C PRO A 240 -15.28 25.45 -6.90
N ALA A 241 -14.34 25.88 -6.05
CA ALA A 241 -13.01 25.28 -5.93
C ALA A 241 -13.04 23.84 -5.37
N ILE A 242 -13.95 23.55 -4.43
CA ILE A 242 -14.14 22.21 -3.88
C ILE A 242 -14.80 21.31 -4.93
N SER A 243 -15.81 21.80 -5.68
CA SER A 243 -16.43 21.03 -6.76
C SER A 243 -15.42 20.64 -7.85
N GLN A 244 -14.61 21.60 -8.31
CA GLN A 244 -13.55 21.34 -9.29
C GLN A 244 -12.50 20.35 -8.76
N SER A 245 -12.17 20.43 -7.47
CA SER A 245 -11.24 19.49 -6.85
C SER A 245 -11.81 18.06 -6.78
N VAL A 246 -13.11 17.92 -6.48
CA VAL A 246 -13.81 16.63 -6.47
C VAL A 246 -13.83 16.02 -7.87
N GLU A 247 -14.18 16.80 -8.90
CA GLU A 247 -14.18 16.34 -10.30
C GLU A 247 -12.78 15.91 -10.77
N ALA A 248 -11.75 16.70 -10.48
CA ALA A 248 -10.38 16.36 -10.83
C ALA A 248 -9.89 15.08 -10.14
N MET A 249 -10.26 14.89 -8.86
CA MET A 249 -9.92 13.69 -8.11
C MET A 249 -10.69 12.45 -8.59
N ALA A 250 -11.96 12.61 -8.97
CA ALA A 250 -12.76 11.53 -9.57
C ALA A 250 -12.16 11.08 -10.92
N ALA A 251 -11.83 12.03 -11.80
CA ALA A 251 -11.19 11.74 -13.08
C ALA A 251 -9.83 11.03 -12.89
N ARG A 252 -9.00 11.50 -11.94
CA ARG A 252 -7.72 10.86 -11.60
C ARG A 252 -7.92 9.45 -11.05
N HIS A 253 -8.90 9.25 -10.17
CA HIS A 253 -9.23 7.95 -9.61
C HIS A 253 -9.63 6.97 -10.73
N SER A 254 -10.56 7.36 -11.61
CA SER A 254 -10.98 6.54 -12.76
C SER A 254 -9.81 6.20 -13.70
N TYR A 255 -8.92 7.16 -13.98
CA TYR A 255 -7.75 6.92 -14.82
C TYR A 255 -6.79 5.89 -14.21
N LEU A 256 -6.48 6.01 -12.92
CA LEU A 256 -5.59 5.08 -12.22
C LEU A 256 -6.20 3.67 -12.13
N THR A 257 -7.50 3.57 -11.86
CA THR A 257 -8.23 2.29 -11.88
C THR A 257 -8.17 1.64 -13.26
N ALA A 258 -8.38 2.41 -14.33
CA ALA A 258 -8.25 1.91 -15.70
C ALA A 258 -6.84 1.43 -16.02
N LEU A 259 -5.81 2.19 -15.63
CA LEU A 259 -4.41 1.84 -15.83
C LEU A 259 -4.04 0.52 -15.13
N ILE A 260 -4.44 0.36 -13.87
CA ILE A 260 -4.17 -0.86 -13.09
C ILE A 260 -4.91 -2.06 -13.69
N THR A 261 -6.17 -1.87 -14.10
CA THR A 261 -6.96 -2.91 -14.77
C THR A 261 -6.32 -3.36 -16.07
N MET A 262 -5.80 -2.42 -16.87
CA MET A 262 -5.05 -2.74 -18.09
C MET A 262 -3.79 -3.56 -17.78
N ILE A 263 -3.00 -3.14 -16.78
CA ILE A 263 -1.79 -3.87 -16.37
C ILE A 263 -2.14 -5.30 -15.99
N LYS A 264 -3.16 -5.50 -15.14
CA LYS A 264 -3.61 -6.82 -14.70
C LYS A 264 -4.15 -7.68 -15.84
N SER A 265 -4.94 -7.11 -16.75
CA SER A 265 -5.43 -7.81 -17.96
C SER A 265 -4.26 -8.34 -18.77
N ARG A 266 -3.23 -7.52 -19.02
CA ARG A 266 -2.04 -7.95 -19.74
C ARG A 266 -1.30 -9.08 -19.02
N VAL A 267 -1.20 -9.02 -17.69
CA VAL A 267 -0.64 -10.13 -16.88
C VAL A 267 -1.46 -11.40 -17.03
N ALA A 268 -2.79 -11.33 -16.94
CA ALA A 268 -3.68 -12.47 -17.06
C ALA A 268 -3.66 -13.09 -18.47
N ASP A 269 -3.65 -12.27 -19.52
CA ASP A 269 -3.58 -12.71 -20.92
C ASP A 269 -2.28 -13.47 -21.22
N LEU A 270 -1.14 -13.00 -20.68
CA LEU A 270 0.15 -13.68 -20.80
C LEU A 270 0.18 -15.03 -20.07
N HIS A 271 -0.60 -15.20 -19.00
CA HIS A 271 -0.72 -16.46 -18.27
C HIS A 271 -1.74 -17.44 -18.90
N ALA A 272 -2.74 -16.94 -19.63
CA ALA A 272 -3.83 -17.76 -20.19
C ALA A 272 -3.52 -18.37 -21.57
N GLY A 273 -2.45 -17.94 -22.24
CA GLY A 273 -2.17 -18.31 -23.64
C GLY A 273 -3.13 -17.62 -24.63
N GLU A 274 -2.61 -17.18 -25.78
CA GLU A 274 -3.14 -16.19 -26.74
C GLU A 274 -4.58 -16.35 -27.31
N SER A 275 -5.43 -17.24 -26.80
CA SER A 275 -6.68 -17.61 -27.49
C SER A 275 -7.92 -16.73 -27.20
N VAL A 276 -7.89 -15.78 -26.25
CA VAL A 276 -9.09 -15.00 -25.85
C VAL A 276 -8.94 -13.47 -26.01
N SER A 277 -7.74 -12.99 -26.34
CA SER A 277 -7.31 -11.62 -26.02
C SER A 277 -7.88 -10.48 -26.91
N ARG A 278 -8.40 -10.76 -28.12
CA ARG A 278 -8.86 -9.66 -29.02
C ARG A 278 -10.23 -9.07 -28.71
N LYS A 279 -11.13 -9.79 -28.04
CA LYS A 279 -12.49 -9.29 -27.77
C LYS A 279 -12.60 -8.44 -26.49
N ARG A 280 -11.84 -8.75 -25.43
CA ARG A 280 -11.90 -7.99 -24.17
C ARG A 280 -11.18 -6.64 -24.24
N TYR A 281 -10.06 -6.56 -24.97
CA TYR A 281 -9.30 -5.32 -25.16
C TYR A 281 -10.14 -4.19 -25.78
N ASN A 282 -10.96 -4.51 -26.78
CA ASN A 282 -11.83 -3.52 -27.45
C ASN A 282 -13.00 -3.02 -26.59
N ILE A 283 -13.37 -3.74 -25.53
CA ILE A 283 -14.44 -3.32 -24.62
C ILE A 283 -13.90 -2.35 -23.57
N VAL A 284 -12.73 -2.65 -22.99
CA VAL A 284 -12.09 -1.81 -21.97
C VAL A 284 -11.65 -0.47 -22.56
N VAL A 285 -11.02 -0.46 -23.75
CA VAL A 285 -10.63 0.80 -24.42
C VAL A 285 -11.85 1.66 -24.80
N ARG A 286 -12.98 1.05 -25.17
CA ARG A 286 -14.23 1.78 -25.46
C ARG A 286 -14.90 2.33 -24.21
N GLN A 287 -14.85 1.64 -23.08
CA GLN A 287 -15.34 2.17 -21.81
C GLN A 287 -14.47 3.32 -21.30
N ILE A 288 -13.14 3.22 -21.43
CA ILE A 288 -12.20 4.29 -21.06
C ILE A 288 -12.42 5.54 -21.93
N ALA A 289 -12.60 5.38 -23.24
CA ALA A 289 -12.92 6.50 -24.14
C ALA A 289 -14.30 7.12 -23.85
N GLY A 290 -15.28 6.31 -23.42
CA GLY A 290 -16.61 6.80 -23.05
C GLY A 290 -16.61 7.64 -21.77
N VAL A 291 -15.89 7.20 -20.74
CA VAL A 291 -15.81 7.92 -19.45
C VAL A 291 -14.99 9.21 -19.58
N ALA A 292 -13.90 9.19 -20.35
CA ALA A 292 -13.08 10.38 -20.60
C ALA A 292 -13.77 11.44 -21.47
N MET A 293 -14.66 11.05 -22.39
CA MET A 293 -15.42 12.01 -23.20
C MET A 293 -16.63 12.59 -22.46
N LEU A 294 -17.30 11.82 -21.60
CA LEU A 294 -18.42 12.32 -20.79
C LEU A 294 -17.98 13.40 -19.79
N GLY A 295 -16.79 13.25 -19.18
CA GLY A 295 -16.23 14.28 -18.29
C GLY A 295 -15.73 15.56 -18.99
N ILE A 296 -15.56 15.56 -20.31
CA ILE A 296 -15.09 16.73 -21.07
C ILE A 296 -16.26 17.53 -21.67
N ASP A 297 -17.37 16.86 -22.02
CA ASP A 297 -18.54 17.55 -22.58
C ASP A 297 -19.38 18.28 -21.51
N GLU A 298 -19.37 17.83 -20.25
CA GLU A 298 -20.03 18.53 -19.12
C GLU A 298 -19.25 19.77 -18.63
N LEU A 299 -17.96 19.91 -18.98
CA LEU A 299 -17.15 21.10 -18.67
C LEU A 299 -17.28 22.22 -19.72
N LYS A 300 -18.12 22.03 -20.76
CA LYS A 300 -18.33 22.99 -21.86
C LYS A 300 -19.76 23.55 -21.95
N SER A 301 -20.66 23.20 -21.04
CA SER A 301 -22.01 23.78 -20.94
C SER A 301 -22.18 24.60 -19.66
#